data_AF-A0A6A6UNH1-F1
#
_entry.id   AF-A0A6A6UNH1-F1
#
_cell.length_a   1.000
_cell.length_b   1.000
_cell.length_c   1.000
_cell.angle_alpha   90.00
_cell.angle_beta   90.00
_cell.angle_gamma   90.00
#
_symmetry.space_group_name_H-M   'P 1'
#
loop_
_entity.id
_entity.type
_entity.pdbx_description
1 polymer ?
#
loop_
_entity_poly.entity_id
_entity_poly.type
_entity_poly.pdbx_seq_one_letter_code
_entity_poly.pdbx_strand_id
1 'polypeptide(L)'
;MQPTTPRMAGLALLTTCSFVYRENRVPHYQRLFQKVDGVRQWQKTPKSNLYLKPYYFLLFTGTAGSLWMMGRMVMGHKTWFSGK
;
A
#
# COMPACT_ATOMS: atom_id res chain seq x y z
N MET A 1 7.92 -12.38 -29.38
CA MET A 1 9.39 -12.31 -29.43
C MET A 1 9.94 -13.09 -28.24
N GLN A 2 10.59 -14.23 -28.47
CA GLN A 2 11.36 -14.92 -27.43
C GLN A 2 12.77 -14.30 -27.40
N PRO A 3 13.38 -14.03 -26.24
CA PRO A 3 14.77 -13.59 -26.19
C PRO A 3 15.70 -14.79 -26.35
N THR A 4 16.52 -14.77 -27.40
CA THR A 4 17.63 -15.72 -27.62
C THR A 4 18.75 -15.45 -26.59
N THR A 5 19.09 -16.43 -25.76
CA THR A 5 20.21 -16.35 -24.82
C THR A 5 21.51 -16.86 -25.46
N PRO A 6 22.61 -16.07 -25.49
CA PRO A 6 23.91 -16.59 -25.88
C PRO A 6 24.66 -17.22 -24.69
N ARG A 7 25.13 -18.46 -24.93
CA ARG A 7 26.26 -19.21 -24.35
C ARG A 7 27.15 -18.45 -23.32
N MET A 8 26.83 -18.53 -22.03
CA MET A 8 27.77 -18.22 -20.94
C MET A 8 27.46 -19.11 -19.72
N ALA A 9 27.65 -20.42 -19.86
CA ALA A 9 27.39 -21.44 -18.83
C ALA A 9 28.59 -21.65 -17.86
N GLY A 10 29.26 -20.58 -17.42
CA GLY A 10 30.59 -20.67 -16.78
C GLY A 10 30.72 -20.30 -15.30
N LEU A 11 29.72 -19.67 -14.66
CA LEU A 11 29.86 -19.18 -13.28
C LEU A 11 28.51 -19.18 -12.54
N ALA A 12 27.98 -20.37 -12.23
CA ALA A 12 26.70 -20.55 -11.56
C ALA A 12 26.84 -21.24 -10.18
N LEU A 13 27.70 -20.71 -9.29
CA LEU A 13 27.83 -21.15 -7.88
C LEU A 13 27.51 -20.05 -6.85
N LEU A 14 26.70 -19.06 -7.23
CA LEU A 14 26.10 -18.11 -6.28
C LEU A 14 24.64 -17.85 -6.66
N THR A 15 23.88 -18.92 -6.84
CA THR A 15 22.45 -18.85 -7.14
C THR A 15 21.69 -18.43 -5.88
N THR A 16 21.64 -17.12 -5.62
CA THR A 16 20.57 -16.46 -4.86
C THR A 16 19.28 -16.59 -5.67
N CYS A 17 18.77 -17.82 -5.70
CA CYS A 17 17.78 -18.36 -6.63
C CYS A 17 16.35 -17.92 -6.33
N SER A 18 16.15 -16.68 -5.88
CA SER A 18 14.82 -16.15 -5.56
C SER A 18 14.43 -14.95 -6.43
N PHE A 19 15.41 -14.19 -6.93
CA PHE A 19 15.15 -13.08 -7.85
C PHE A 19 15.15 -13.52 -9.32
N VAL A 20 15.95 -14.53 -9.66
CA VAL A 20 16.25 -14.91 -11.06
C VAL A 20 15.11 -15.71 -11.73
N TYR A 21 14.30 -16.47 -10.98
CA TYR A 21 13.23 -17.32 -11.53
C TYR A 21 11.80 -16.82 -11.27
N ARG A 22 11.62 -15.54 -10.94
CA ARG A 22 10.27 -14.96 -10.81
C ARG A 22 9.72 -14.61 -12.20
N GLU A 23 8.53 -15.09 -12.53
CA GLU A 23 7.81 -14.66 -13.74
C GLU A 23 7.71 -13.13 -13.82
N ASN A 24 8.04 -12.58 -14.99
CA ASN A 24 7.92 -11.15 -15.22
C ASN A 24 6.44 -10.71 -15.28
N ARG A 25 5.95 -10.11 -14.19
CA ARG A 25 4.59 -9.55 -14.10
C ARG A 25 4.52 -8.05 -14.41
N VAL A 26 5.60 -7.43 -14.89
CA VAL A 26 5.60 -6.00 -15.24
C VAL A 26 4.54 -5.68 -16.31
N PRO A 27 4.41 -6.43 -17.41
CA PRO A 27 3.37 -6.17 -18.41
C PRO A 27 1.94 -6.38 -17.88
N HIS A 28 1.78 -7.19 -16.83
CA HIS A 28 0.48 -7.36 -16.18
C HIS A 28 0.07 -6.09 -15.42
N TYR A 29 0.96 -5.56 -14.59
CA TYR A 29 0.68 -4.33 -13.85
C TYR A 29 0.62 -3.09 -14.74
N GLN A 30 1.43 -3.01 -15.80
CA GLN A 30 1.34 -1.92 -16.79
C GLN A 30 -0.06 -1.83 -17.39
N ARG A 31 -0.63 -2.96 -17.83
CA ARG A 31 -2.03 -3.00 -18.34
C ARG A 31 -3.05 -2.61 -17.27
N LEU A 32 -2.88 -3.08 -16.03
CA LEU A 32 -3.78 -2.75 -14.91
C LEU A 32 -3.78 -1.24 -14.59
N PHE A 33 -2.61 -0.61 -14.52
CA PHE A 33 -2.50 0.80 -14.17
C PHE A 33 -2.75 1.76 -15.34
N GLN A 34 -2.47 1.35 -16.57
CA GLN A 34 -2.69 2.17 -17.77
C GLN A 34 -4.14 2.12 -18.29
N LYS A 35 -4.98 1.19 -17.78
CA LYS A 35 -6.39 1.11 -18.17
C LYS A 35 -7.15 2.40 -17.79
N VAL A 36 -7.87 2.98 -18.76
CA VAL A 36 -8.62 4.23 -18.60
C VAL A 36 -10.00 3.94 -17.99
N ASP A 37 -10.01 3.67 -16.69
CA ASP A 37 -11.23 3.32 -15.93
C ASP A 37 -11.82 4.51 -15.13
N GLY A 38 -11.18 5.69 -15.17
CA GLY A 38 -11.56 6.85 -14.34
C GLY A 38 -11.31 6.68 -12.83
N VAL A 39 -10.87 5.51 -12.40
CA VAL A 39 -10.57 5.20 -11.00
C VAL A 39 -9.20 5.77 -10.58
N ARG A 40 -9.13 6.29 -9.35
CA ARG A 40 -7.87 6.79 -8.77
C ARG A 40 -6.81 5.70 -8.68
N GLN A 41 -5.54 6.07 -8.87
CA GLN A 41 -4.41 5.13 -8.91
C GLN A 41 -4.37 4.15 -7.73
N TRP A 42 -4.65 4.63 -6.52
CA TRP A 42 -4.61 3.82 -5.30
C TRP A 42 -5.79 2.83 -5.16
N GLN A 43 -6.86 2.99 -5.95
CA GLN A 43 -8.03 2.10 -5.95
C GLN A 43 -8.00 1.05 -7.07
N LYS A 44 -7.02 1.08 -7.98
CA LYS A 44 -7.00 0.20 -9.17
C LYS A 44 -6.80 -1.29 -8.86
N THR A 45 -6.11 -1.62 -7.77
CA THR A 45 -5.80 -3.01 -7.41
C THR A 45 -6.99 -3.66 -6.68
N PRO A 46 -7.32 -4.94 -6.89
CA PRO A 46 -8.42 -5.62 -6.18
C PRO A 46 -8.25 -5.63 -4.65
N LYS A 47 -7.02 -5.71 -4.17
CA LYS A 47 -6.69 -5.65 -2.73
C LYS A 47 -6.69 -4.24 -2.16
N SER A 48 -6.83 -3.19 -2.98
CA SER A 48 -6.79 -1.80 -2.50
C SER A 48 -7.85 -1.52 -1.44
N ASN A 49 -9.08 -2.01 -1.65
CA ASN A 49 -10.19 -1.83 -0.72
C ASN A 49 -9.94 -2.45 0.66
N LEU A 50 -9.19 -3.56 0.72
CA LEU A 50 -8.85 -4.22 1.97
C LEU A 50 -7.89 -3.37 2.82
N TYR A 51 -6.95 -2.67 2.18
CA TYR A 51 -5.98 -1.82 2.88
C TYR A 51 -6.50 -0.39 3.13
N LEU A 52 -7.25 0.17 2.18
CA LEU A 52 -7.74 1.55 2.26
C LEU A 52 -8.81 1.73 3.34
N LYS A 53 -9.71 0.76 3.52
CA LYS A 53 -10.78 0.83 4.54
C LYS A 53 -10.24 1.00 5.96
N PRO A 54 -9.33 0.14 6.47
CA PRO A 54 -8.78 0.33 7.81
C PRO A 54 -7.92 1.59 7.90
N TYR A 55 -7.20 1.96 6.84
CA TYR A 55 -6.44 3.21 6.81
C TYR A 55 -7.34 4.44 7.02
N TYR A 56 -8.44 4.55 6.28
CA TYR A 56 -9.38 5.66 6.46
C TYR A 56 -10.04 5.65 7.84
N PHE A 57 -10.41 4.47 8.35
CA PHE A 57 -10.97 4.36 9.69
C PHE A 57 -10.01 4.90 10.77
N LEU A 58 -8.74 4.49 10.73
CA LEU A 58 -7.72 4.95 11.68
C LEU A 58 -7.42 6.45 11.53
N LEU A 59 -7.40 6.94 10.29
CA LEU A 59 -7.19 8.37 10.03
C LEU A 59 -8.32 9.21 10.65
N PHE A 60 -9.58 8.88 10.36
CA PHE A 60 -10.72 9.63 10.88
C PHE A 60 -10.86 9.50 12.39
N THR A 61 -10.65 8.31 12.96
CA THR A 61 -10.71 8.12 14.43
C THR A 61 -9.60 8.87 15.15
N GLY A 62 -8.36 8.85 14.64
CA GLY A 62 -7.24 9.61 15.20
C GLY A 62 -7.45 11.12 15.11
N THR A 63 -7.89 11.63 13.96
CA THR A 63 -8.17 13.06 13.78
C THR A 63 -9.37 13.52 14.62
N ALA A 64 -10.45 12.74 14.68
CA ALA A 64 -11.59 13.06 15.54
C ALA A 64 -11.19 13.06 17.02
N GLY A 65 -10.37 12.09 17.45
CA GLY A 65 -9.86 12.02 18.81
C GLY A 65 -8.97 13.21 19.19
N SER A 66 -8.09 13.66 18.29
CA SER A 66 -7.23 14.83 18.56
C SER A 66 -8.03 16.12 18.66
N LEU A 67 -9.01 16.33 17.76
CA LEU A 67 -9.90 17.48 17.80
C LEU A 67 -10.82 17.46 19.03
N TRP A 68 -11.30 16.29 19.44
CA TRP A 68 -12.08 16.12 20.67
C TRP A 68 -11.29 16.55 21.91
N MET A 69 -10.05 16.06 22.06
CA MET A 69 -9.20 16.43 23.18
C MET A 69 -8.78 17.91 23.14
N MET A 70 -8.55 18.47 21.95
CA MET A 70 -8.29 19.90 21.78
C MET A 70 -9.50 20.74 22.26
N GLY A 71 -10.71 20.40 21.82
CA GLY A 71 -11.93 21.11 22.25
C GLY A 71 -12.17 21.01 23.76
N ARG A 72 -11.89 19.84 24.35
CA ARG A 72 -11.99 19.65 25.81
C ARG A 72 -10.93 20.44 26.57
N MET A 73 -9.71 20.55 26.04
CA MET A 73 -8.63 21.37 26.63
C MET A 73 -8.97 22.87 26.61
N VAL A 74 -9.63 23.37 25.55
CA VAL A 74 -10.15 24.75 25.51
C VAL A 74 -11.20 24.97 26.60
N MET A 75 -12.05 23.97 26.87
CA MET A 75 -13.04 24.01 27.95
C MET A 75 -12.46 23.64 29.35
N GLY A 76 -11.13 23.49 29.48
CA GLY A 76 -10.45 23.22 30.77
C GLY A 76 -10.47 21.77 31.24
N HIS A 77 -11.04 20.83 30.47
CA HIS A 77 -11.07 19.42 30.81
C HIS A 77 -9.78 18.71 30.38
N LYS A 78 -9.09 18.06 31.32
CA LYS A 78 -7.78 17.42 31.11
C LYS A 78 -7.86 15.93 30.74
N THR A 79 -9.02 15.31 30.88
CA THR A 79 -9.21 13.86 30.69
C THR A 79 -10.20 13.54 29.58
N TRP A 80 -10.06 12.33 29.03
CA TRP A 80 -10.88 11.81 27.93
C TRP A 80 -12.36 11.67 28.31
N PHE A 81 -12.61 11.17 29.52
CA PHE A 81 -13.94 11.09 30.12
C PHE A 81 -14.06 12.18 31.18
N SER A 82 -15.26 12.74 31.32
CA SER A 82 -15.58 13.65 32.41
C SER A 82 -15.67 12.84 33.71
N GLY A 83 -14.52 12.41 34.25
CA GLY A 83 -14.40 12.05 35.65
C GLY A 83 -14.50 13.32 36.48
N LYS A 84 -15.07 13.20 37.68
CA LYS A 84 -15.05 14.26 38.69
C LYS A 84 -13.63 14.76 38.91
#